data_AF-A0A183H851-F1
#
_entry.id   AF-A0A183H851-F1
#
_cell.length_a   1.000
_cell.length_b   1.000
_cell.length_c   1.000
_cell.angle_alpha   90.00
_cell.angle_beta   90.00
_cell.angle_gamma   90.00
#
_symmetry.space_group_name_H-M   'P 1'
#
loop_
_entity.id
_entity.type
_entity.pdbx_description
1 polymer ?
#
loop_
_entity_poly.entity_id
_entity_poly.type
_entity_poly.pdbx_seq_one_letter_code
_entity_poly.pdbx_strand_id
1 'polypeptide(L)'
;MLNFIDYMTDKDVDQYIRQNIVWSKLPQEIRIVLGNSQREYDKLVLEYSIKNQLRYKGNIVKYVKKNEETYYDILLKYSETHLMLYPYHLSNIVVRELRMTPFSYYINIMTNLMNAEKSYDSLPNFTAADAVRLLGIGRNQYIELMNQNRCNRKLFRKNKSLRELLPAKPVAINIEPWWLVAPGSILESDVKLLNKDEKDLLDMLIDEGAQLVGTLDAKLVQKLYNRGLAYLEVPVNDDDYIYVPTLDGFVMNRVLGDYFENLLYQIFIAIDEQTTVRELSETLNIDLQLVKNAISVFCRLGFAKKRITGLENLALHVTWASHMIIPE
;
A
#
# COMPACT_ATOMS: atom_id res chain seq x y z
N MET A 1 32.53 -22.47 -23.44
CA MET A 1 31.87 -21.15 -23.62
C MET A 1 30.38 -21.28 -23.94
N LEU A 2 29.94 -22.32 -24.69
CA LEU A 2 28.52 -22.61 -24.93
C LEU A 2 27.74 -23.07 -23.66
N ASN A 3 28.39 -23.75 -22.72
CA ASN A 3 27.71 -24.29 -21.53
C ASN A 3 27.44 -23.29 -20.39
N PHE A 4 27.86 -22.01 -20.52
CA PHE A 4 27.64 -20.98 -19.49
C PHE A 4 26.43 -20.08 -19.79
N ILE A 5 25.99 -20.04 -21.05
CA ILE A 5 24.88 -19.18 -21.50
C ILE A 5 23.53 -19.82 -21.16
N ASP A 6 23.47 -21.15 -21.08
CA ASP A 6 22.23 -21.92 -20.82
C ASP A 6 21.70 -21.87 -19.37
N TYR A 7 22.40 -21.18 -18.46
CA TYR A 7 22.00 -21.09 -17.04
C TYR A 7 21.68 -19.67 -16.54
N MET A 8 21.80 -18.64 -17.38
CA MET A 8 21.41 -17.29 -16.97
C MET A 8 19.89 -17.14 -17.10
N THR A 9 19.23 -16.99 -15.95
CA THR A 9 17.76 -16.91 -15.86
C THR A 9 17.31 -15.46 -15.80
N ASP A 10 16.02 -15.19 -16.01
CA ASP A 10 15.42 -13.85 -15.78
C ASP A 10 15.80 -13.24 -14.42
N LYS A 11 16.08 -14.09 -13.40
CA LYS A 11 16.53 -13.66 -12.07
C LYS A 11 17.88 -12.93 -12.07
N ASP A 12 18.76 -13.23 -13.02
CA ASP A 12 20.06 -12.57 -13.10
C ASP A 12 19.89 -11.13 -13.58
N VAL A 13 18.96 -10.89 -14.51
CA VAL A 13 18.64 -9.54 -15.02
C VAL A 13 17.98 -8.69 -13.93
N ASP A 14 17.06 -9.27 -13.17
CA ASP A 14 16.38 -8.61 -12.05
C ASP A 14 17.34 -8.08 -10.99
N GLN A 15 18.44 -8.80 -10.72
CA GLN A 15 19.47 -8.36 -9.78
C GLN A 15 20.12 -7.05 -10.23
N TYR A 16 20.48 -6.93 -11.52
CA TYR A 16 21.05 -5.70 -12.06
C TYR A 16 20.04 -4.54 -12.05
N ILE A 17 18.75 -4.83 -12.30
CA ILE A 17 17.69 -3.84 -12.20
C ILE A 17 17.57 -3.33 -10.76
N ARG A 18 17.53 -4.25 -9.78
CA ARG A 18 17.48 -3.93 -8.34
C ARG A 18 18.68 -3.10 -7.88
N GLN A 19 19.85 -3.36 -8.43
CA GLN A 19 21.09 -2.60 -8.16
C GLN A 19 21.18 -1.29 -8.94
N ASN A 20 20.15 -0.92 -9.71
CA ASN A 20 20.13 0.30 -10.50
C ASN A 20 21.26 0.40 -11.54
N ILE A 21 21.62 -0.73 -12.15
CA ILE A 21 22.63 -0.77 -13.20
C ILE A 21 22.00 -0.39 -14.54
N VAL A 22 22.53 0.64 -15.18
CA VAL A 22 22.09 1.10 -16.51
C VAL A 22 22.68 0.22 -17.61
N TRP A 23 22.02 0.17 -18.78
CA TRP A 23 22.42 -0.66 -19.93
C TRP A 23 23.92 -0.59 -20.27
N SER A 24 24.49 0.62 -20.30
CA SER A 24 25.91 0.84 -20.63
C SER A 24 26.90 0.24 -19.64
N LYS A 25 26.44 -0.07 -18.42
CA LYS A 25 27.24 -0.68 -17.34
C LYS A 25 26.94 -2.16 -17.14
N LEU A 26 26.03 -2.74 -17.92
CA LEU A 26 25.73 -4.17 -17.82
C LEU A 26 26.93 -5.01 -18.29
N PRO A 27 27.20 -6.15 -17.62
CA PRO A 27 28.15 -7.14 -18.10
C PRO A 27 27.85 -7.56 -19.55
N GLN A 28 28.90 -7.88 -20.31
CA GLN A 28 28.75 -8.22 -21.73
C GLN A 28 27.92 -9.48 -21.90
N GLU A 29 28.03 -10.42 -20.96
CA GLU A 29 27.29 -11.67 -20.91
C GLU A 29 25.78 -11.41 -20.80
N ILE A 30 25.37 -10.51 -19.91
CA ILE A 30 23.97 -10.08 -19.76
C ILE A 30 23.47 -9.41 -21.02
N ARG A 31 24.27 -8.53 -21.62
CA ARG A 31 23.90 -7.86 -22.88
C ARG A 31 23.71 -8.87 -24.01
N ILE A 32 24.54 -9.92 -24.09
CA ILE A 32 24.37 -11.00 -25.07
C ILE A 32 23.08 -11.78 -24.84
N VAL A 33 22.76 -12.14 -23.59
CA VAL A 33 21.48 -12.81 -23.22
C VAL A 33 20.28 -11.98 -23.67
N LEU A 34 20.35 -10.65 -23.53
CA LEU A 34 19.32 -9.71 -23.96
C LEU A 34 19.37 -9.39 -25.47
N GLY A 35 20.06 -10.20 -26.27
CA GLY A 35 20.17 -10.02 -27.72
C GLY A 35 20.88 -8.73 -28.13
N ASN A 36 21.75 -8.20 -27.26
CA ASN A 36 22.38 -6.88 -27.36
C ASN A 36 21.38 -5.74 -27.60
N SER A 37 20.14 -5.90 -27.12
CA SER A 37 19.06 -4.94 -27.29
C SER A 37 18.82 -4.14 -26.01
N GLN A 38 19.26 -2.87 -26.01
CA GLN A 38 18.91 -1.94 -24.93
C GLN A 38 17.39 -1.83 -24.76
N ARG A 39 16.64 -1.88 -25.86
CA ARG A 39 15.18 -1.82 -25.84
C ARG A 39 14.56 -2.98 -25.06
N GLU A 40 15.14 -4.17 -25.12
CA GLU A 40 14.64 -5.31 -24.34
C GLU A 40 14.94 -5.13 -22.85
N TYR A 41 16.13 -4.63 -22.52
CA TYR A 41 16.45 -4.31 -21.13
C TYR A 41 15.52 -3.22 -20.56
N ASP A 42 15.30 -2.15 -21.33
CA ASP A 42 14.39 -1.07 -20.94
C ASP A 42 12.97 -1.60 -20.68
N LYS A 43 12.47 -2.54 -21.50
CA LYS A 43 11.20 -3.22 -21.27
C LYS A 43 11.19 -4.00 -19.95
N LEU A 44 12.22 -4.79 -19.68
CA LEU A 44 12.34 -5.54 -18.42
C LEU A 44 12.45 -4.63 -17.20
N VAL A 45 13.19 -3.52 -17.29
CA VAL A 45 13.26 -2.49 -16.25
C VAL A 45 11.87 -1.94 -15.92
N LEU A 46 11.08 -1.60 -16.95
CA LEU A 46 9.73 -1.08 -16.76
C LEU A 46 8.81 -2.13 -16.12
N GLU A 47 8.81 -3.36 -16.62
CA GLU A 47 7.99 -4.46 -16.09
C GLU A 47 8.36 -4.78 -14.64
N TYR A 48 9.65 -4.94 -14.34
CA TYR A 48 10.14 -5.17 -12.98
C TYR A 48 9.72 -4.03 -12.06
N SER A 49 9.89 -2.78 -12.48
CA SER A 49 9.58 -1.62 -11.65
C SER A 49 8.08 -1.50 -11.35
N ILE A 50 7.21 -1.87 -12.30
CA ILE A 50 5.75 -1.89 -12.09
C ILE A 50 5.35 -3.04 -11.16
N LYS A 51 5.82 -4.27 -11.43
CA LYS A 51 5.49 -5.47 -10.64
C LYS A 51 5.94 -5.36 -9.18
N ASN A 52 7.02 -4.65 -8.93
CA ASN A 52 7.60 -4.43 -7.60
C ASN A 52 7.18 -3.08 -6.99
N GLN A 53 6.26 -2.34 -7.62
CA GLN A 53 5.76 -1.04 -7.17
C GLN A 53 6.88 -0.05 -6.79
N LEU A 54 7.96 0.02 -7.58
CA LEU A 54 9.12 0.83 -7.26
C LEU A 54 8.82 2.33 -7.35
N ARG A 55 9.58 3.13 -6.59
CA ARG A 55 9.58 4.59 -6.76
C ARG A 55 10.24 4.96 -8.08
N TYR A 56 9.72 5.95 -8.78
CA TYR A 56 10.32 6.52 -9.97
C TYR A 56 11.68 7.16 -9.65
N LYS A 57 11.69 8.08 -8.69
CA LYS A 57 12.91 8.69 -8.15
C LYS A 57 13.71 7.65 -7.35
N GLY A 58 15.02 7.62 -7.58
CA GLY A 58 15.94 6.66 -6.97
C GLY A 58 16.14 5.38 -7.78
N ASN A 59 15.24 5.06 -8.73
CA ASN A 59 15.37 3.85 -9.55
C ASN A 59 15.68 4.15 -11.03
N ILE A 60 16.27 3.18 -11.74
CA ILE A 60 16.64 3.31 -13.16
C ILE A 60 15.45 3.45 -14.11
N VAL A 61 14.23 3.15 -13.67
CA VAL A 61 13.00 3.34 -14.46
C VAL A 61 12.83 4.77 -14.96
N LYS A 62 13.38 5.76 -14.24
CA LYS A 62 13.36 7.17 -14.66
C LYS A 62 14.09 7.45 -15.97
N TYR A 63 15.03 6.58 -16.36
CA TYR A 63 15.75 6.69 -17.63
C TYR A 63 15.00 6.02 -18.78
N VAL A 64 14.14 5.06 -18.45
CA VAL A 64 13.35 4.27 -19.40
C VAL A 64 12.01 4.94 -19.72
N LYS A 65 11.30 5.37 -18.69
CA LYS A 65 10.01 6.07 -18.80
C LYS A 65 10.24 7.51 -18.38
N LYS A 66 10.12 8.47 -19.31
CA LYS A 66 10.49 9.88 -19.03
C LYS A 66 9.44 10.67 -18.23
N ASN A 67 8.18 10.24 -18.29
CA ASN A 67 7.07 10.91 -17.61
C ASN A 67 6.73 10.14 -16.33
N GLU A 68 6.96 10.77 -15.18
CA GLU A 68 6.74 10.22 -13.83
C GLU A 68 5.26 9.97 -13.55
N GLU A 69 4.38 10.91 -13.88
CA GLU A 69 2.92 10.79 -13.70
C GLU A 69 2.38 9.58 -14.47
N THR A 70 2.70 9.46 -15.76
CA THR A 70 2.30 8.33 -16.60
C THR A 70 2.90 7.01 -16.11
N TYR A 71 4.08 7.02 -15.49
CA TYR A 71 4.65 5.82 -14.88
C TYR A 71 3.76 5.33 -13.72
N TYR A 72 3.39 6.24 -12.82
CA TYR A 72 2.55 5.89 -11.68
C TYR A 72 1.11 5.53 -12.08
N ASP A 73 0.55 6.14 -13.12
CA ASP A 73 -0.73 5.71 -13.70
C ASP A 73 -0.68 4.26 -14.18
N ILE A 74 0.37 3.89 -14.92
CA ILE A 74 0.57 2.52 -15.41
C ILE A 74 0.74 1.56 -14.22
N LEU A 75 1.52 1.95 -13.21
CA LEU A 75 1.75 1.15 -12.00
C LEU A 75 0.44 0.88 -11.25
N LEU A 76 -0.39 1.90 -11.02
CA LEU A 76 -1.67 1.74 -10.34
C LEU A 76 -2.64 0.90 -11.16
N LYS A 77 -2.72 1.13 -12.47
CA LYS A 77 -3.57 0.32 -13.36
C LYS A 77 -3.17 -1.15 -13.35
N TYR A 78 -1.86 -1.42 -13.41
CA TYR A 78 -1.32 -2.77 -13.27
C TYR A 78 -1.69 -3.38 -11.91
N SER A 79 -1.47 -2.65 -10.82
CA SER A 79 -1.76 -3.10 -9.46
C SER A 79 -3.25 -3.45 -9.27
N GLU A 80 -4.16 -2.60 -9.74
CA GLU A 80 -5.61 -2.86 -9.69
C GLU A 80 -6.00 -4.11 -10.49
N THR A 81 -5.46 -4.26 -11.71
CA THR A 81 -5.79 -5.39 -12.58
C THR A 81 -5.26 -6.73 -12.06
N HIS A 82 -4.17 -6.69 -11.30
CA HIS A 82 -3.54 -7.86 -10.69
C HIS A 82 -3.93 -8.05 -9.22
N LEU A 83 -4.90 -7.27 -8.71
CA LEU A 83 -5.44 -7.37 -7.35
C LEU A 83 -4.38 -7.16 -6.25
N MET A 84 -3.34 -6.39 -6.54
CA MET A 84 -2.25 -6.14 -5.61
C MET A 84 -2.70 -5.24 -4.46
N LEU A 85 -2.02 -5.34 -3.32
CA LEU A 85 -2.20 -4.44 -2.19
C LEU A 85 -1.94 -2.99 -2.63
N TYR A 86 -2.70 -2.04 -2.07
CA TYR A 86 -2.46 -0.63 -2.27
C TYR A 86 -1.00 -0.27 -1.88
N PRO A 87 -0.26 0.46 -2.73
CA PRO A 87 1.15 0.76 -2.49
C PRO A 87 1.31 1.88 -1.45
N TYR A 88 1.13 1.55 -0.16
CA TYR A 88 1.17 2.55 0.92
C TYR A 88 2.48 3.33 1.00
N HIS A 89 3.61 2.72 0.65
CA HIS A 89 4.90 3.38 0.57
C HIS A 89 4.98 4.45 -0.53
N LEU A 90 4.00 4.51 -1.44
CA LEU A 90 3.85 5.53 -2.47
C LEU A 90 2.74 6.54 -2.16
N SER A 91 2.12 6.51 -0.97
CA SER A 91 0.97 7.38 -0.64
C SER A 91 1.23 8.87 -0.87
N ASN A 92 2.46 9.33 -0.60
CA ASN A 92 2.89 10.71 -0.83
C ASN A 92 2.84 11.14 -2.30
N ILE A 93 2.80 10.20 -3.24
CA ILE A 93 2.64 10.43 -4.68
C ILE A 93 1.20 10.11 -5.08
N VAL A 94 0.73 8.92 -4.74
CA VAL A 94 -0.55 8.37 -5.21
C VAL A 94 -1.73 9.19 -4.67
N VAL A 95 -1.69 9.64 -3.41
CA VAL A 95 -2.74 10.47 -2.83
C VAL A 95 -2.58 11.93 -3.24
N ARG A 96 -1.36 12.47 -3.24
CA ARG A 96 -1.11 13.91 -3.47
C ARG A 96 -1.17 14.29 -4.95
N GLU A 97 -0.53 13.51 -5.81
CA GLU A 97 -0.37 13.82 -7.24
C GLU A 97 -1.51 13.21 -8.05
N LEU A 98 -1.89 11.96 -7.76
CA LEU A 98 -2.91 11.22 -8.55
C LEU A 98 -4.30 11.23 -7.92
N ARG A 99 -4.46 11.83 -6.72
CA ARG A 99 -5.73 11.89 -5.96
C ARG A 99 -6.39 10.51 -5.76
N MET A 100 -5.58 9.45 -5.73
CA MET A 100 -6.04 8.08 -5.55
C MET A 100 -5.90 7.68 -4.08
N THR A 101 -7.01 7.66 -3.36
CA THR A 101 -7.04 7.18 -1.96
C THR A 101 -7.05 5.64 -1.91
N PRO A 102 -6.60 5.01 -0.81
CA PRO A 102 -6.76 3.56 -0.62
C PRO A 102 -8.23 3.12 -0.80
N PHE A 103 -9.17 3.90 -0.27
CA PHE A 103 -10.60 3.62 -0.42
C PHE A 103 -11.02 3.60 -1.90
N SER A 104 -10.66 4.63 -2.67
CA SER A 104 -10.97 4.71 -4.11
C SER A 104 -10.34 3.55 -4.90
N TYR A 105 -9.10 3.19 -4.57
CA TYR A 105 -8.39 2.07 -5.17
C TYR A 105 -9.12 0.73 -4.96
N TYR A 106 -9.54 0.43 -3.73
CA TYR A 106 -10.26 -0.81 -3.45
C TYR A 106 -11.69 -0.80 -4.01
N ILE A 107 -12.35 0.36 -4.11
CA ILE A 107 -13.63 0.48 -4.83
C ILE A 107 -13.45 0.11 -6.31
N ASN A 108 -12.36 0.55 -6.95
CA ASN A 108 -12.05 0.19 -8.33
C ASN A 108 -11.81 -1.33 -8.46
N ILE A 109 -11.02 -1.93 -7.57
CA ILE A 109 -10.78 -3.37 -7.55
C ILE A 109 -12.10 -4.15 -7.41
N MET A 110 -12.94 -3.81 -6.43
CA MET A 110 -14.23 -4.48 -6.21
C MET A 110 -15.14 -4.33 -7.43
N THR A 111 -15.22 -3.12 -8.00
CA THR A 111 -16.00 -2.87 -9.23
C THR A 111 -15.53 -3.76 -10.38
N ASN A 112 -14.22 -3.87 -10.59
CA ASN A 112 -13.62 -4.69 -11.65
C ASN A 112 -13.86 -6.18 -11.43
N LEU A 113 -13.72 -6.67 -10.19
CA LEU A 113 -14.02 -8.05 -9.82
C LEU A 113 -15.48 -8.42 -10.09
N MET A 114 -16.40 -7.56 -9.66
CA MET A 114 -17.84 -7.76 -9.85
C MET A 114 -18.23 -7.73 -11.32
N ASN A 115 -17.67 -6.79 -12.11
CA ASN A 115 -17.91 -6.72 -13.55
C ASN A 115 -17.38 -7.95 -14.29
N ALA A 116 -16.23 -8.47 -13.88
CA ALA A 116 -15.64 -9.68 -14.44
C ALA A 116 -16.24 -10.98 -13.87
N GLU A 117 -17.22 -10.88 -12.96
CA GLU A 117 -17.84 -11.99 -12.24
C GLU A 117 -16.84 -12.95 -11.57
N LYS A 118 -15.70 -12.41 -11.12
CA LYS A 118 -14.66 -13.18 -10.42
C LYS A 118 -15.04 -13.41 -8.95
N SER A 119 -14.53 -14.51 -8.39
CA SER A 119 -14.69 -14.82 -6.96
C SER A 119 -13.91 -13.84 -6.09
N TYR A 120 -14.43 -13.51 -4.91
CA TYR A 120 -13.70 -12.78 -3.87
C TYR A 120 -12.40 -13.50 -3.49
N ASP A 121 -12.39 -14.82 -3.54
CA ASP A 121 -11.24 -15.68 -3.20
C ASP A 121 -10.06 -15.52 -4.18
N SER A 122 -10.19 -14.68 -5.23
CA SER A 122 -9.08 -14.28 -6.09
C SER A 122 -8.22 -13.15 -5.50
N LEU A 123 -8.70 -12.44 -4.47
CA LEU A 123 -7.92 -11.43 -3.78
C LEU A 123 -6.78 -12.09 -2.96
N PRO A 124 -5.54 -11.58 -3.05
CA PRO A 124 -4.48 -11.89 -2.08
C PRO A 124 -4.94 -11.59 -0.65
N ASN A 125 -4.39 -12.26 0.37
CA ASN A 125 -4.95 -12.17 1.73
C ASN A 125 -4.70 -10.79 2.34
N PHE A 126 -3.54 -10.17 2.13
CA PHE A 126 -3.29 -8.81 2.62
C PHE A 126 -4.20 -7.80 1.90
N THR A 127 -4.43 -7.97 0.59
CA THR A 127 -5.39 -7.19 -0.18
C THR A 127 -6.81 -7.33 0.36
N ALA A 128 -7.25 -8.56 0.64
CA ALA A 128 -8.56 -8.85 1.20
C ALA A 128 -8.73 -8.26 2.60
N ALA A 129 -7.71 -8.36 3.46
CA ALA A 129 -7.71 -7.78 4.80
C ALA A 129 -7.87 -6.26 4.76
N ASP A 130 -7.15 -5.58 3.88
CA ASP A 130 -7.24 -4.13 3.75
C ASP A 130 -8.57 -3.68 3.12
N ALA A 131 -9.08 -4.44 2.15
CA ALA A 131 -10.40 -4.19 1.58
C ALA A 131 -11.52 -4.30 2.63
N VAL A 132 -11.44 -5.29 3.53
CA VAL A 132 -12.36 -5.40 4.68
C VAL A 132 -12.21 -4.19 5.59
N ARG A 133 -10.96 -3.81 5.94
CA ARG A 133 -10.66 -2.69 6.82
C ARG A 133 -11.22 -1.36 6.30
N LEU A 134 -11.13 -1.12 4.99
CA LEU A 134 -11.50 0.17 4.37
C LEU A 134 -12.93 0.21 3.85
N LEU A 135 -13.43 -0.89 3.28
CA LEU A 135 -14.76 -0.95 2.65
C LEU A 135 -15.81 -1.63 3.54
N GLY A 136 -15.41 -2.43 4.51
CA GLY A 136 -16.31 -3.31 5.26
C GLY A 136 -16.85 -4.48 4.42
N ILE A 137 -16.22 -4.78 3.28
CA ILE A 137 -16.63 -5.85 2.38
C ILE A 137 -15.70 -7.05 2.56
N GLY A 138 -16.16 -8.03 3.35
CA GLY A 138 -15.57 -9.36 3.38
C GLY A 138 -16.18 -10.28 2.33
N ARG A 139 -15.74 -11.55 2.33
CA ARG A 139 -16.20 -12.59 1.41
C ARG A 139 -17.72 -12.71 1.35
N ASN A 140 -18.38 -12.75 2.52
CA ASN A 140 -19.84 -12.92 2.59
C ASN A 140 -20.57 -11.68 2.07
N GLN A 141 -20.11 -10.48 2.47
CA GLN A 141 -20.67 -9.22 1.97
C GLN A 141 -20.52 -9.10 0.45
N TYR A 142 -19.39 -9.53 -0.11
CA TYR A 142 -19.20 -9.56 -1.56
C TYR A 142 -20.19 -10.50 -2.26
N ILE A 143 -20.40 -11.72 -1.72
CA ILE A 143 -21.37 -12.68 -2.27
C ILE A 143 -22.78 -12.08 -2.27
N GLU A 144 -23.18 -11.42 -1.18
CA GLU A 144 -24.46 -10.72 -1.08
C GLU A 144 -24.60 -9.62 -2.14
N LEU A 145 -23.58 -8.76 -2.30
CA LEU A 145 -23.55 -7.72 -3.31
C LEU A 145 -23.64 -8.28 -4.74
N MET A 146 -22.94 -9.38 -5.02
CA MET A 146 -23.00 -10.07 -6.32
C MET A 146 -24.39 -10.63 -6.62
N ASN A 147 -25.05 -11.21 -5.61
CA ASN A 147 -26.42 -11.70 -5.75
C ASN A 147 -27.40 -10.54 -6.00
N GLN A 148 -27.28 -9.44 -5.26
CA GLN A 148 -28.07 -8.23 -5.48
C GLN A 148 -27.89 -7.67 -6.90
N ASN A 149 -26.64 -7.59 -7.38
CA ASN A 149 -26.32 -7.12 -8.73
C ASN A 149 -26.98 -8.01 -9.82
N ARG A 150 -26.90 -9.34 -9.66
CA ARG A 150 -27.55 -10.31 -10.57
C ARG A 150 -29.08 -10.19 -10.55
N CYS A 151 -29.69 -9.98 -9.38
CA CYS A 151 -31.13 -9.76 -9.25
C CYS A 151 -31.58 -8.46 -9.94
N ASN A 152 -30.82 -7.38 -9.79
CA ASN A 152 -31.15 -6.09 -10.41
C ASN A 152 -31.14 -6.16 -11.95
N ARG A 153 -30.20 -6.91 -12.55
CA ARG A 153 -30.16 -7.12 -14.01
C ARG A 153 -31.39 -7.85 -14.57
N LYS A 154 -32.06 -8.69 -13.77
CA LYS A 154 -33.20 -9.52 -14.23
C LYS A 154 -34.56 -8.81 -14.21
N LEU A 155 -34.70 -7.71 -13.46
CA LEU A 155 -36.01 -7.15 -13.10
C LEU A 155 -36.42 -5.90 -13.90
N PHE A 156 -35.73 -5.56 -15.01
CA PHE A 156 -35.98 -4.36 -15.83
C PHE A 156 -36.03 -3.03 -15.03
N ARG A 157 -35.59 -3.02 -13.77
CA ARG A 157 -35.38 -1.81 -12.98
C ARG A 157 -34.14 -1.12 -13.54
N LYS A 158 -34.17 0.20 -13.69
CA LYS A 158 -33.02 1.03 -14.12
C LYS A 158 -31.73 0.44 -13.57
N ASN A 159 -30.80 0.06 -14.44
CA ASN A 159 -29.51 -0.52 -14.07
C ASN A 159 -28.83 0.40 -13.06
N LYS A 160 -28.94 0.10 -11.77
CA LYS A 160 -28.16 0.78 -10.75
C LYS A 160 -26.71 0.53 -11.07
N SER A 161 -25.90 1.57 -11.15
CA SER A 161 -24.47 1.41 -11.35
C SER A 161 -23.90 0.58 -10.18
N LEU A 162 -22.87 -0.24 -10.43
CA LEU A 162 -22.18 -0.97 -9.33
C LEU A 162 -21.72 -0.02 -8.23
N ARG A 163 -21.42 1.23 -8.59
CA ARG A 163 -21.05 2.30 -7.68
C ARG A 163 -22.15 2.67 -6.67
N GLU A 164 -23.42 2.43 -7.00
CA GLU A 164 -24.54 2.59 -6.06
C GLU A 164 -24.70 1.40 -5.10
N LEU A 165 -24.13 0.24 -5.43
CA LEU A 165 -24.13 -0.94 -4.56
C LEU A 165 -22.94 -0.94 -3.60
N LEU A 166 -21.81 -0.39 -4.04
CA LEU A 166 -20.60 -0.29 -3.23
C LEU A 166 -20.69 0.87 -2.21
N PRO A 167 -19.93 0.79 -1.10
CA PRO A 167 -19.86 1.86 -0.11
C PRO A 167 -19.48 3.20 -0.74
N ALA A 168 -20.17 4.27 -0.33
CA ALA A 168 -19.88 5.63 -0.78
C ALA A 168 -18.80 6.33 0.05
N LYS A 169 -18.51 5.81 1.24
CA LYS A 169 -17.53 6.37 2.20
C LYS A 169 -16.73 5.24 2.85
N PRO A 170 -15.47 5.48 3.24
CA PRO A 170 -14.68 4.50 3.96
C PRO A 170 -15.29 4.18 5.33
N VAL A 171 -15.04 2.97 5.80
CA VAL A 171 -15.24 2.58 7.20
C VAL A 171 -14.26 3.38 8.06
N ALA A 172 -14.68 3.76 9.27
CA ALA A 172 -13.78 4.36 10.23
C ALA A 172 -12.71 3.33 10.65
N ILE A 173 -11.47 3.60 10.28
CA ILE A 173 -10.33 2.75 10.62
C ILE A 173 -9.80 3.07 12.02
N ASN A 174 -9.12 2.13 12.65
CA ASN A 174 -8.32 2.42 13.83
C ASN A 174 -7.06 3.19 13.40
N ILE A 175 -6.93 4.43 13.87
CA ILE A 175 -5.73 5.26 13.66
C ILE A 175 -4.97 5.31 14.98
N GLU A 176 -3.69 4.94 14.97
CA GLU A 176 -2.87 4.97 16.17
C GLU A 176 -2.21 6.35 16.37
N PRO A 177 -2.02 6.81 17.62
CA PRO A 177 -1.48 8.14 17.91
C PRO A 177 -0.01 8.33 17.49
N TRP A 178 0.74 7.24 17.26
CA TRP A 178 2.15 7.32 16.84
C TRP A 178 2.32 7.43 15.33
N TRP A 179 1.22 7.35 14.57
CA TRP A 179 1.24 7.56 13.14
C TRP A 179 1.42 9.04 12.82
N LEU A 180 1.80 9.32 11.57
CA LEU A 180 1.81 10.67 11.04
C LEU A 180 0.61 10.86 10.11
N VAL A 181 0.05 12.06 10.10
CA VAL A 181 -0.94 12.50 9.12
C VAL A 181 -0.32 13.56 8.23
N ALA A 182 -0.45 13.40 6.92
CA ALA A 182 0.15 14.27 5.92
C ALA A 182 -0.91 14.80 4.94
N PRO A 183 -0.72 15.99 4.35
CA PRO A 183 -1.70 16.59 3.45
C PRO A 183 -1.85 15.76 2.17
N GLY A 184 -3.08 15.52 1.76
CA GLY A 184 -3.43 14.85 0.50
C GLY A 184 -3.48 15.80 -0.69
N SER A 185 -4.28 15.44 -1.69
CA SER A 185 -4.61 16.33 -2.82
C SER A 185 -5.81 17.20 -2.45
N ILE A 186 -5.60 18.52 -2.34
CA ILE A 186 -6.59 19.47 -1.85
C ILE A 186 -7.00 20.41 -2.98
N LEU A 187 -8.30 20.45 -3.29
CA LEU A 187 -8.89 21.39 -4.26
C LEU A 187 -9.70 22.46 -3.54
N GLU A 188 -9.91 23.60 -4.19
CA GLU A 188 -10.73 24.69 -3.64
C GLU A 188 -12.16 24.24 -3.28
N SER A 189 -12.73 23.32 -4.06
CA SER A 189 -14.04 22.73 -3.79
C SER A 189 -14.08 21.91 -2.50
N ASP A 190 -12.96 21.28 -2.13
CA ASP A 190 -12.86 20.47 -0.91
C ASP A 190 -12.90 21.38 0.33
N VAL A 191 -12.16 22.50 0.28
CA VAL A 191 -12.06 23.48 1.36
C VAL A 191 -13.41 24.12 1.68
N LYS A 192 -14.26 24.35 0.67
CA LYS A 192 -15.61 24.92 0.84
C LYS A 192 -16.53 24.07 1.73
N LEU A 193 -16.26 22.77 1.84
CA LEU A 193 -17.06 21.82 2.63
C LEU A 193 -16.55 21.62 4.06
N LEU A 194 -15.49 22.32 4.46
CA LEU A 194 -14.85 22.18 5.76
C LEU A 194 -15.39 23.21 6.75
N ASN A 195 -15.55 22.78 8.00
CA ASN A 195 -15.76 23.70 9.13
C ASN A 195 -14.43 24.38 9.52
N LYS A 196 -14.47 25.28 10.51
CA LYS A 196 -13.28 26.04 10.93
C LYS A 196 -12.16 25.12 11.42
N ASP A 197 -12.44 24.23 12.36
CA ASP A 197 -11.41 23.35 12.94
C ASP A 197 -10.79 22.40 11.90
N GLU A 198 -11.59 21.90 10.95
CA GLU A 198 -11.12 21.10 9.82
C GLU A 198 -10.20 21.90 8.89
N LYS A 199 -10.47 23.20 8.68
CA LYS A 199 -9.61 24.08 7.88
C LYS A 199 -8.32 24.40 8.61
N ASP A 200 -8.40 24.80 9.88
CA ASP A 200 -7.23 25.15 10.68
C ASP A 200 -6.25 23.96 10.76
N LEU A 201 -6.75 22.73 10.92
CA LEU A 201 -5.92 21.53 10.84
C LEU A 201 -5.35 21.30 9.44
N LEU A 202 -6.15 21.48 8.38
CA LEU A 202 -5.67 21.29 7.02
C LEU A 202 -4.56 22.29 6.65
N ASP A 203 -4.73 23.56 7.04
CA ASP A 203 -3.76 24.62 6.81
C ASP A 203 -2.44 24.32 7.53
N MET A 204 -2.49 23.84 8.79
CA MET A 204 -1.30 23.34 9.51
C MET A 204 -0.58 22.22 8.73
N LEU A 205 -1.32 21.25 8.18
CA LEU A 205 -0.70 20.16 7.41
C LEU A 205 -0.07 20.65 6.10
N ILE A 206 -0.64 21.68 5.48
CA ILE A 206 -0.08 22.30 4.27
C ILE A 206 1.21 23.05 4.60
N ASP A 207 1.21 23.84 5.67
CA ASP A 207 2.30 24.74 6.04
C ASP A 207 3.49 23.99 6.66
N GLU A 208 3.22 23.05 7.55
CA GLU A 208 4.24 22.36 8.34
C GLU A 208 4.53 20.93 7.85
N GLY A 209 3.67 20.36 7.01
CA GLY A 209 3.81 19.01 6.49
C GLY A 209 3.20 17.95 7.42
N ALA A 210 3.85 16.78 7.50
CA ALA A 210 3.32 15.65 8.24
C ALA A 210 3.39 15.89 9.76
N GLN A 211 2.29 15.60 10.47
CA GLN A 211 2.15 15.86 11.90
C GLN A 211 1.88 14.58 12.68
N LEU A 212 2.33 14.53 13.93
CA LEU A 212 2.09 13.40 14.83
C LEU A 212 0.61 13.33 15.22
N VAL A 213 -0.07 12.26 14.85
CA VAL A 213 -1.52 12.10 15.06
C VAL A 213 -1.91 12.26 16.52
N GLY A 214 -1.10 11.75 17.45
CA GLY A 214 -1.32 11.82 18.89
C GLY A 214 -1.37 13.24 19.45
N THR A 215 -0.85 14.23 18.73
CA THR A 215 -0.89 15.65 19.14
C THR A 215 -2.14 16.38 18.66
N LEU A 216 -2.98 15.72 17.85
CA LEU A 216 -4.12 16.31 17.17
C LEU A 216 -5.45 15.73 17.68
N ASP A 217 -6.56 16.42 17.41
CA ASP A 217 -7.90 15.88 17.67
C ASP A 217 -8.18 14.65 16.79
N ALA A 218 -8.40 13.50 17.43
CA ALA A 218 -8.63 12.22 16.77
C ALA A 218 -9.80 12.24 15.76
N LYS A 219 -10.88 12.97 16.07
CA LYS A 219 -12.06 13.07 15.21
C LYS A 219 -11.78 13.94 14.00
N LEU A 220 -10.99 15.01 14.15
CA LEU A 220 -10.59 15.84 13.01
C LEU A 220 -9.68 15.07 12.06
N VAL A 221 -8.68 14.35 12.58
CA VAL A 221 -7.81 13.47 11.78
C VAL A 221 -8.65 12.43 11.02
N GLN A 222 -9.57 11.75 11.69
CA GLN A 222 -10.46 10.78 11.05
C GLN A 222 -11.31 11.40 9.92
N LYS A 223 -11.83 12.62 10.13
CA LYS A 223 -12.64 13.33 9.13
C LYS A 223 -11.83 13.71 7.90
N LEU A 224 -10.64 14.29 8.07
CA LEU A 224 -9.77 14.65 6.95
C LEU A 224 -9.34 13.42 6.15
N TYR A 225 -8.96 12.34 6.84
CA TYR A 225 -8.65 11.06 6.22
C TYR A 225 -9.83 10.50 5.43
N ASN A 226 -11.04 10.44 6.03
CA ASN A 226 -12.23 9.91 5.37
C ASN A 226 -12.68 10.73 4.16
N ARG A 227 -12.37 12.04 4.11
CA ARG A 227 -12.62 12.91 2.96
C ARG A 227 -11.53 12.80 1.88
N GLY A 228 -10.44 12.06 2.14
CA GLY A 228 -9.30 11.95 1.23
C GLY A 228 -8.41 13.19 1.18
N LEU A 229 -8.54 14.10 2.16
CA LEU A 229 -7.77 15.34 2.24
C LEU A 229 -6.45 15.18 2.98
N ALA A 230 -6.28 14.04 3.65
CA ALA A 230 -5.04 13.66 4.30
C ALA A 230 -4.82 12.15 4.11
N TYR A 231 -3.56 11.73 4.17
CA TYR A 231 -3.17 10.33 4.22
C TYR A 231 -2.31 10.07 5.46
N LEU A 232 -2.21 8.79 5.85
CA LEU A 232 -1.53 8.38 7.07
C LEU A 232 -0.21 7.70 6.72
N GLU A 233 0.85 8.07 7.40
CA GLU A 233 2.15 7.40 7.35
C GLU A 233 2.37 6.62 8.65
N VAL A 234 2.88 5.40 8.52
CA VAL A 234 3.14 4.51 9.66
C VAL A 234 4.66 4.39 9.76
N PRO A 235 5.32 5.23 10.57
CA PRO A 235 6.77 5.35 10.56
C PRO A 235 7.45 4.12 11.19
N VAL A 236 8.40 3.53 10.45
CA VAL A 236 9.21 2.39 10.91
C VAL A 236 10.69 2.75 10.81
N ASN A 237 11.36 2.75 11.95
CA ASN A 237 12.79 3.02 12.09
C ASN A 237 13.59 1.71 12.08
N ASP A 238 14.90 1.82 11.86
CA ASP A 238 15.82 0.68 11.78
C ASP A 238 15.84 -0.14 13.08
N ASP A 239 15.83 0.57 14.21
CA ASP A 239 16.03 -0.01 15.56
C ASP A 239 14.68 -0.28 16.27
N ASP A 240 13.57 -0.19 15.54
CA ASP A 240 12.25 -0.53 16.10
C ASP A 240 12.14 -2.03 16.37
N TYR A 241 11.54 -2.39 17.50
CA TYR A 241 11.13 -3.76 17.80
C TYR A 241 9.66 -3.96 17.49
N ILE A 242 9.37 -4.98 16.70
CA ILE A 242 8.03 -5.29 16.21
C ILE A 242 7.64 -6.68 16.68
N TYR A 243 6.40 -6.84 17.12
CA TYR A 243 5.87 -8.14 17.50
C TYR A 243 4.50 -8.38 16.85
N VAL A 244 4.23 -9.64 16.55
CA VAL A 244 2.93 -10.10 16.06
C VAL A 244 2.14 -10.62 17.27
N PRO A 245 0.99 -10.00 17.64
CA PRO A 245 0.14 -10.52 18.72
C PRO A 245 -0.53 -11.85 18.31
N THR A 246 -1.51 -12.32 19.08
CA THR A 246 -2.33 -13.48 18.67
C THR A 246 -2.93 -13.23 17.28
N LEU A 247 -2.82 -14.23 16.39
CA LEU A 247 -3.32 -14.19 15.01
C LEU A 247 -4.86 -14.30 14.95
N ASP A 248 -5.56 -13.58 15.84
CA ASP A 248 -7.01 -13.63 15.92
C ASP A 248 -7.61 -13.07 14.63
N GLY A 249 -8.21 -13.97 13.84
CA GLY A 249 -8.89 -13.63 12.59
C GLY A 249 -8.01 -13.54 11.34
N PHE A 250 -6.70 -13.81 11.41
CA PHE A 250 -5.87 -13.89 10.19
C PHE A 250 -6.04 -15.25 9.51
N VAL A 251 -6.76 -15.29 8.39
CA VAL A 251 -6.94 -16.50 7.58
C VAL A 251 -6.00 -16.45 6.38
N MET A 252 -4.96 -17.27 6.42
CA MET A 252 -4.03 -17.45 5.31
C MET A 252 -4.62 -18.44 4.31
N ASN A 253 -5.23 -17.93 3.22
CA ASN A 253 -5.63 -18.77 2.09
C ASN A 253 -4.45 -19.04 1.14
N ARG A 254 -4.57 -20.14 0.38
CA ARG A 254 -3.54 -20.71 -0.50
C ARG A 254 -2.91 -19.66 -1.45
N VAL A 255 -1.60 -19.82 -1.65
CA VAL A 255 -0.67 -18.93 -2.36
C VAL A 255 -0.99 -18.81 -3.86
N LEU A 256 -1.96 -17.97 -4.22
CA LEU A 256 -2.09 -17.39 -5.57
C LEU A 256 -1.47 -15.98 -5.65
N GLY A 257 -0.72 -15.59 -4.62
CA GLY A 257 -0.25 -14.23 -4.39
C GLY A 257 0.77 -13.74 -5.42
N ASP A 258 0.68 -12.46 -5.74
CA ASP A 258 1.70 -11.74 -6.48
C ASP A 258 3.03 -11.68 -5.71
N TYR A 259 4.10 -11.19 -6.36
CA TYR A 259 5.43 -11.08 -5.75
C TYR A 259 5.40 -10.41 -4.37
N PHE A 260 4.57 -9.37 -4.21
CA PHE A 260 4.52 -8.58 -2.98
C PHE A 260 3.84 -9.34 -1.85
N GLU A 261 2.75 -10.07 -2.12
CA GLU A 261 2.10 -10.94 -1.12
C GLU A 261 3.09 -12.00 -0.58
N ASN A 262 3.89 -12.62 -1.47
CA ASN A 262 4.91 -13.60 -1.05
C ASN A 262 6.01 -12.97 -0.18
N LEU A 263 6.47 -11.77 -0.55
CA LEU A 263 7.41 -10.98 0.23
C LEU A 263 6.86 -10.66 1.62
N LEU A 264 5.59 -10.26 1.70
CA LEU A 264 4.91 -9.99 2.96
C LEU A 264 4.85 -11.25 3.83
N TYR A 265 4.54 -12.43 3.29
CA TYR A 265 4.58 -13.66 4.09
C TYR A 265 5.95 -13.99 4.64
N GLN A 266 6.98 -13.87 3.80
CA GLN A 266 8.35 -14.16 4.21
C GLN A 266 8.77 -13.28 5.39
N ILE A 267 8.44 -11.99 5.35
CA ILE A 267 8.74 -11.06 6.45
C ILE A 267 7.85 -11.36 7.65
N PHE A 268 6.54 -11.56 7.44
CA PHE A 268 5.56 -11.77 8.50
C PHE A 268 5.89 -12.96 9.40
N ILE A 269 6.29 -14.09 8.80
CA ILE A 269 6.66 -15.32 9.52
C ILE A 269 7.98 -15.16 10.30
N ALA A 270 8.85 -14.25 9.86
CA ALA A 270 10.15 -14.03 10.44
C ALA A 270 10.17 -12.93 11.52
N ILE A 271 9.07 -12.20 11.72
CA ILE A 271 8.99 -11.21 12.79
C ILE A 271 9.12 -11.91 14.15
N ASP A 272 10.10 -11.47 14.92
CA ASP A 272 10.33 -11.86 16.31
C ASP A 272 10.50 -10.62 17.19
N GLU A 273 9.97 -10.67 18.41
CA GLU A 273 9.92 -9.53 19.34
C GLU A 273 11.28 -9.09 19.89
N GLN A 274 12.33 -9.90 19.68
CA GLN A 274 13.69 -9.67 20.17
C GLN A 274 14.64 -9.15 19.09
N THR A 275 14.15 -9.01 17.85
CA THR A 275 14.95 -8.52 16.72
C THR A 275 14.49 -7.13 16.29
N THR A 276 15.45 -6.29 15.92
CA THR A 276 15.19 -5.00 15.29
C THR A 276 14.80 -5.17 13.82
N VAL A 277 14.19 -4.15 13.23
CA VAL A 277 13.88 -4.12 11.79
C VAL A 277 15.14 -4.29 10.92
N ARG A 278 16.27 -3.72 11.36
CA ARG A 278 17.57 -3.90 10.68
C ARG A 278 18.03 -5.35 10.70
N GLU A 279 18.08 -5.98 11.88
CA GLU A 279 18.51 -7.37 12.03
C GLU A 279 17.60 -8.34 11.25
N LEU A 280 16.30 -8.06 11.21
CA LEU A 280 15.34 -8.82 10.39
C LEU A 280 15.67 -8.72 8.89
N SER A 281 15.98 -7.52 8.40
CA SER A 281 16.39 -7.28 7.00
C SER A 281 17.68 -8.02 6.63
N GLU A 282 18.68 -7.99 7.51
CA GLU A 282 19.96 -8.70 7.32
C GLU A 282 19.75 -10.21 7.32
N THR A 283 18.95 -10.73 8.25
CA THR A 283 18.65 -12.17 8.38
C THR A 283 17.92 -12.71 7.15
N LEU A 284 16.96 -11.94 6.61
CA LEU A 284 16.20 -12.34 5.42
C LEU A 284 16.94 -12.05 4.11
N ASN A 285 18.04 -11.28 4.14
CA ASN A 285 18.72 -10.72 2.97
C ASN A 285 17.74 -9.98 2.03
N ILE A 286 16.87 -9.15 2.64
CA ILE A 286 15.88 -8.31 1.96
C ILE A 286 16.26 -6.87 2.21
N ASP A 287 16.11 -6.02 1.18
CA ASP A 287 16.33 -4.58 1.32
C ASP A 287 15.58 -3.98 2.52
N LEU A 288 16.31 -3.21 3.33
CA LEU A 288 15.79 -2.65 4.58
C LEU A 288 14.54 -1.81 4.37
N GLN A 289 14.46 -1.05 3.28
CA GLN A 289 13.30 -0.23 2.99
C GLN A 289 12.07 -1.08 2.64
N LEU A 290 12.26 -2.22 1.96
CA LEU A 290 11.16 -3.18 1.73
C LEU A 290 10.64 -3.78 3.04
N VAL A 291 11.54 -4.13 3.97
CA VAL A 291 11.14 -4.65 5.30
C VAL A 291 10.36 -3.59 6.08
N LYS A 292 10.83 -2.34 6.11
CA LYS A 292 10.10 -1.22 6.72
C LYS A 292 8.72 -1.02 6.11
N ASN A 293 8.61 -1.07 4.79
CA ASN A 293 7.32 -0.92 4.09
C ASN A 293 6.35 -2.04 4.47
N ALA A 294 6.82 -3.28 4.54
CA ALA A 294 6.03 -4.44 4.96
C ALA A 294 5.55 -4.31 6.41
N ILE A 295 6.44 -3.94 7.34
CA ILE A 295 6.09 -3.71 8.75
C ILE A 295 5.06 -2.59 8.90
N SER A 296 5.23 -1.49 8.17
CA SER A 296 4.26 -0.39 8.11
C SER A 296 2.88 -0.90 7.68
N VAL A 297 2.81 -1.81 6.69
CA VAL A 297 1.56 -2.46 6.28
C VAL A 297 1.01 -3.34 7.40
N PHE A 298 1.80 -4.20 8.04
CA PHE A 298 1.31 -5.07 9.10
C PHE A 298 0.76 -4.27 10.29
N CYS A 299 1.43 -3.20 10.70
CA CYS A 299 0.92 -2.30 11.73
C CYS A 299 -0.38 -1.62 11.31
N ARG A 300 -0.49 -1.20 10.05
CA ARG A 300 -1.71 -0.59 9.51
C ARG A 300 -2.90 -1.55 9.48
N LEU A 301 -2.64 -2.83 9.20
CA LEU A 301 -3.65 -3.90 9.16
C LEU A 301 -3.96 -4.47 10.56
N GLY A 302 -3.20 -4.07 11.58
CA GLY A 302 -3.34 -4.56 12.95
C GLY A 302 -2.72 -5.93 13.20
N PHE A 303 -1.93 -6.46 12.25
CA PHE A 303 -1.24 -7.74 12.38
C PHE A 303 0.08 -7.67 13.14
N ALA A 304 0.66 -6.48 13.27
CA ALA A 304 1.89 -6.28 14.03
C ALA A 304 1.80 -5.01 14.86
N LYS A 305 2.54 -4.96 15.97
CA LYS A 305 2.60 -3.81 16.86
C LYS A 305 4.04 -3.40 17.09
N LYS A 306 4.25 -2.09 17.17
CA LYS A 306 5.53 -1.49 17.55
C LYS A 306 5.63 -1.49 19.08
N ARG A 307 6.73 -2.01 19.62
CA ARG A 307 6.93 -2.19 21.07
C ARG A 307 7.10 -0.87 21.79
N ILE A 308 7.93 0.01 21.25
CA ILE A 308 8.17 1.36 21.77
C ILE A 308 7.75 2.34 20.69
N THR A 309 6.70 3.09 20.94
CA THR A 309 6.05 3.97 19.96
C THR A 309 6.70 5.35 19.88
N GLY A 310 7.50 5.72 20.89
CA GLY A 310 8.05 7.07 21.06
C GLY A 310 7.08 8.04 21.72
N LEU A 311 5.89 7.58 22.10
CA LEU A 311 4.86 8.37 22.78
C LEU A 311 4.96 8.32 24.30
N GLU A 312 5.83 7.47 24.85
CA GLU A 312 5.85 7.10 26.27
C GLU A 312 6.07 8.31 27.20
N ASN A 313 6.68 9.39 26.68
CA ASN A 313 6.93 10.64 27.41
C ASN A 313 6.23 11.86 26.80
N LEU A 314 5.25 11.65 25.91
CA LEU A 314 4.58 12.73 25.18
C LEU A 314 3.18 12.97 25.74
N ALA A 315 2.83 14.25 25.96
CA ALA A 315 1.46 14.63 26.27
C ALA A 315 0.60 14.54 24.99
N LEU A 316 -0.21 13.50 24.87
CA LEU A 316 -1.15 13.37 23.75
C LEU A 316 -2.33 14.34 23.91
N HIS A 317 -2.95 14.69 22.79
CA HIS A 317 -4.22 15.42 22.79
C HIS A 317 -5.28 14.65 23.58
N VAL A 318 -6.13 15.36 24.32
CA VAL A 318 -7.10 14.78 25.27
C VAL A 318 -8.04 13.73 24.66
N THR A 319 -8.29 13.80 23.35
CA THR A 319 -9.08 12.80 22.62
C THR A 319 -8.46 11.42 22.55
N TRP A 320 -7.16 11.29 22.84
CA TRP A 320 -6.41 10.04 22.89
C TRP A 320 -6.30 9.47 24.30
N ALA A 321 -7.05 9.99 25.27
CA ALA A 321 -6.96 9.56 26.68
C ALA A 321 -7.06 8.04 26.89
N SER A 322 -7.82 7.32 26.05
CA SER A 322 -7.90 5.85 26.10
C SER A 322 -6.57 5.14 25.81
N HIS A 323 -5.66 5.78 25.04
CA HIS A 323 -4.32 5.28 24.75
C HIS A 323 -3.29 5.67 25.82
N MET A 324 -3.64 6.58 26.73
CA MET A 324 -2.79 6.94 27.89
C MET A 324 -2.94 5.98 29.06
N ILE A 325 -3.92 5.06 29.02
CA ILE A 325 -4.14 4.08 30.06
C ILE A 325 -3.18 2.92 29.80
N ILE A 326 -2.13 2.83 30.61
CA ILE A 326 -1.26 1.64 30.66
C ILE A 326 -2.14 0.47 31.11
N PRO A 327 -2.24 -0.63 30.34
CA PRO A 327 -2.95 -1.83 30.80
C PRO A 327 -2.28 -2.32 32.09
N GLU A 328 -3.06 -2.51 33.15
CA GLU A 328 -2.60 -3.16 34.40
C GLU A 328 -2.06 -4.58 34.17
#